data_AF-A0A3C1KLB8-F1
#
_entry.id   AF-A0A3C1KLB8-F1
#
_cell.length_a   1.000
_cell.length_b   1.000
_cell.length_c   1.000
_cell.angle_alpha   90.00
_cell.angle_beta   90.00
_cell.angle_gamma   90.00
#
_symmetry.space_group_name_H-M   'P 1'
#
loop_
_entity.id
_entity.type
_entity.pdbx_description
1 polymer ?
#
loop_
_entity_poly.entity_id
_entity_poly.type
_entity_poly.pdbx_seq_one_letter_code
_entity_poly.pdbx_strand_id
1 'polypeptide(L)'
;RVFTRHYQAAMTLAEQNDLIVTLPTRAARLKRNNPRVVLRDPPLDIPPLELKMAWSPLLQHNPANRWLRKLIADTAREMDNQPPLP
;
A
#
# COMPACT_ATOMS: atom_id res chain seq x y z
N ARG A 1 23.50 7.28 -6.71
CA ARG A 1 22.72 6.38 -5.82
C ARG A 1 21.95 7.25 -4.83
N VAL A 2 20.63 7.16 -4.79
CA VAL A 2 19.78 8.01 -3.94
C VAL A 2 19.08 7.13 -2.91
N PHE A 3 18.92 7.64 -1.69
CA PHE A 3 18.22 6.96 -0.61
C PHE A 3 17.15 7.88 -0.02
N THR A 4 15.95 7.34 0.18
CA THR A 4 14.84 8.06 0.83
C THR A 4 14.03 7.09 1.69
N ARG A 5 13.43 7.60 2.76
CA ARG A 5 12.56 6.86 3.68
C ARG A 5 11.07 7.08 3.39
N HIS A 6 10.74 7.74 2.28
CA HIS A 6 9.36 8.08 1.93
C HIS A 6 9.02 7.66 0.50
N TYR A 7 7.97 6.86 0.35
CA TYR A 7 7.51 6.38 -0.96
C TYR A 7 7.14 7.52 -1.91
N GLN A 8 6.57 8.62 -1.40
CA GLN A 8 6.21 9.76 -2.25
C GLN A 8 7.43 10.40 -2.90
N ALA A 9 8.51 10.61 -2.14
CA ALA A 9 9.76 11.12 -2.70
C ALA A 9 10.36 10.14 -3.72
N ALA A 10 10.35 8.84 -3.41
CA ALA A 10 10.84 7.80 -4.31
C ALA A 10 10.05 7.75 -5.63
N MET A 11 8.72 7.88 -5.57
CA MET A 11 7.84 7.95 -6.74
C MET A 11 8.14 9.16 -7.62
N THR A 12 8.39 10.33 -7.03
CA THR A 12 8.73 11.54 -7.79
C THR A 12 10.12 11.43 -8.42
N LEU A 13 11.09 10.87 -7.70
CA LEU A 13 12.44 10.68 -8.22
C LEU A 13 12.48 9.70 -9.39
N ALA A 14 11.63 8.67 -9.36
CA ALA A 14 11.52 7.70 -10.46
C ALA A 14 10.99 8.30 -11.78
N GLU A 15 10.52 9.54 -11.78
CA GLU A 15 10.15 10.27 -13.00
C GLU A 15 11.37 10.90 -13.71
N GLN A 16 12.54 10.90 -13.06
CA GLN A 16 13.80 11.32 -13.67
C GLN A 16 14.39 10.17 -14.49
N ASN A 17 15.16 10.51 -15.51
CA ASN A 17 15.84 9.50 -16.33
C ASN A 17 16.84 8.69 -15.50
N ASP A 18 17.11 7.47 -15.98
CA ASP A 18 18.14 6.55 -15.44
C ASP A 18 17.90 6.07 -13.99
N LEU A 19 16.66 6.16 -13.49
CA LEU A 19 16.27 5.64 -12.18
C LEU A 19 15.18 4.58 -12.29
N ILE A 20 15.31 3.55 -11.47
CA ILE A 20 14.28 2.55 -11.23
C ILE A 20 14.02 2.43 -9.73
N VAL A 21 12.80 2.08 -9.36
CA VAL A 21 12.40 1.88 -7.96
C VAL A 21 11.40 0.74 -7.84
N THR A 22 11.55 -0.07 -6.80
CA THR A 22 10.56 -1.07 -6.39
C THR A 22 9.68 -0.46 -5.31
N LEU A 23 8.36 -0.48 -5.51
CA LEU A 23 7.37 0.10 -4.60
C LEU A 23 6.26 -0.92 -4.33
N PRO A 24 5.52 -0.82 -3.21
CA PRO A 24 4.29 -1.57 -3.02
C PRO A 24 3.32 -1.35 -4.19
N THR A 25 2.69 -2.42 -4.67
CA THR A 25 1.88 -2.41 -5.90
C THR A 25 0.82 -1.32 -5.92
N ARG A 26 0.12 -1.07 -4.80
CA ARG A 26 -0.89 -0.02 -4.70
C ARG A 26 -0.29 1.39 -4.85
N ALA A 27 0.90 1.64 -4.32
CA ALA A 27 1.59 2.92 -4.48
C ALA A 27 2.04 3.12 -5.93
N ALA A 28 2.63 2.09 -6.56
CA ALA A 28 3.01 2.16 -7.97
C ALA A 28 1.82 2.47 -8.88
N ARG A 29 0.65 1.87 -8.62
CA ARG A 29 -0.60 2.10 -9.38
C ARG A 29 -1.07 3.56 -9.35
N LEU A 30 -0.71 4.36 -8.35
CA LEU A 30 -1.00 5.81 -8.34
C LEU A 30 -0.35 6.55 -9.51
N LYS A 31 0.72 6.00 -10.09
CA LYS A 31 1.42 6.56 -11.26
C LYS A 31 1.03 5.89 -12.57
N ARG A 32 0.03 5.00 -12.60
CA ARG A 32 -0.42 4.27 -13.81
C ARG A 32 -0.63 5.19 -15.03
N ASN A 33 -1.19 6.37 -14.80
CA ASN A 33 -1.54 7.31 -15.87
C ASN A 33 -0.46 8.37 -16.14
N ASN A 34 0.72 8.25 -15.50
CA ASN A 34 1.81 9.19 -15.69
C ASN A 34 2.67 8.77 -16.88
N PRO A 35 2.74 9.55 -17.98
CA PRO A 35 3.47 9.16 -19.18
C PRO A 35 4.99 9.12 -19.01
N ARG A 36 5.52 9.66 -17.89
CA ARG A 36 6.97 9.70 -17.61
C ARG A 36 7.52 8.43 -16.99
N VAL A 37 6.67 7.47 -16.64
CA VAL A 37 7.08 6.23 -15.98
C VAL A 37 6.38 5.04 -16.61
N VAL A 38 7.00 3.87 -16.49
CA VAL A 38 6.39 2.59 -16.88
C VAL A 38 6.37 1.66 -15.66
N LEU A 39 5.26 1.01 -15.42
CA LEU A 39 5.15 -0.04 -14.39
C LEU A 39 5.57 -1.37 -15.01
N ARG A 40 6.43 -2.11 -14.31
CA ARG A 40 6.90 -3.44 -14.68
C ARG A 40 6.87 -4.35 -13.45
N ASP A 41 6.70 -5.64 -13.68
CA ASP A 41 6.91 -6.62 -12.62
C ASP A 41 8.39 -6.65 -12.24
N PRO A 42 8.71 -6.82 -10.93
CA PRO A 42 10.09 -6.94 -10.49
C PRO A 42 10.78 -8.15 -11.16
N PRO A 43 12.09 -8.06 -11.47
CA PRO A 43 12.82 -9.15 -12.13
C PRO A 43 13.17 -10.32 -11.19
N LEU A 44 12.64 -10.31 -9.97
CA LEU A 44 12.84 -11.34 -8.94
C LEU A 44 11.55 -11.54 -8.16
N ASP A 45 11.37 -12.73 -7.61
CA ASP A 45 10.22 -13.04 -6.77
C ASP A 45 10.32 -12.30 -5.43
N ILE A 46 9.30 -11.48 -5.13
CA ILE A 46 9.18 -10.75 -3.88
C ILE A 46 7.99 -11.33 -3.11
N PRO A 47 8.18 -11.84 -1.87
CA PRO A 47 7.08 -12.31 -1.05
C PRO A 47 6.00 -11.23 -0.86
N PRO A 48 4.71 -11.61 -0.85
CA PRO A 48 3.64 -10.65 -0.60
C PRO A 48 3.80 -9.94 0.75
N LEU A 49 3.52 -8.64 0.77
CA LEU A 49 3.49 -7.85 2.00
C LEU A 49 2.18 -8.11 2.75
N GLU A 50 2.29 -8.56 4.00
CA GLU A 50 1.14 -8.70 4.90
C GLU A 50 0.90 -7.37 5.64
N LEU A 51 -0.28 -6.77 5.46
CA LEU A 51 -0.69 -5.58 6.20
C LEU A 51 -1.51 -5.96 7.42
N LYS A 52 -1.01 -5.61 8.61
CA LYS A 52 -1.70 -5.86 9.89
C LYS A 52 -2.18 -4.56 10.51
N MET A 53 -3.32 -4.64 11.18
CA MET A 53 -3.79 -3.61 12.09
C MET A 53 -3.42 -4.01 13.51
N ALA A 54 -2.83 -3.10 14.26
CA ALA A 54 -2.45 -3.31 15.65
C ALA A 54 -3.23 -2.37 16.57
N TRP A 55 -3.59 -2.86 17.74
CA TRP A 55 -4.23 -2.08 18.79
C TRP A 55 -3.80 -2.60 20.16
N SER A 56 -3.89 -1.75 21.18
CA SER A 56 -3.65 -2.16 22.56
C SER A 56 -4.69 -3.19 22.99
N PRO A 57 -4.32 -4.25 23.73
CA PRO A 57 -5.27 -5.21 24.30
C PRO A 57 -6.41 -4.55 25.09
N LEU A 58 -6.14 -3.39 25.72
CA LEU A 58 -7.14 -2.61 26.45
C LEU A 58 -8.30 -2.10 25.56
N LEU A 59 -8.07 -1.96 24.25
CA LEU A 59 -9.05 -1.51 23.27
C LEU A 59 -9.76 -2.67 22.55
N GLN A 60 -9.48 -3.92 22.92
CA GLN A 60 -10.04 -5.10 22.26
C GLN A 60 -11.58 -5.07 22.24
N HIS A 61 -12.19 -4.74 23.39
CA HIS A 61 -13.63 -4.75 23.59
C HIS A 61 -14.28 -3.36 23.50
N ASN A 62 -13.51 -2.30 23.23
CA ASN A 62 -14.06 -0.96 23.08
C ASN A 62 -14.97 -0.87 21.82
N PRO A 63 -16.24 -0.47 21.94
CA PRO A 63 -17.17 -0.46 20.82
C PRO A 63 -16.73 0.44 19.65
N ALA A 64 -16.24 1.64 19.94
CA ALA A 64 -15.79 2.58 18.91
C ALA A 64 -14.55 2.07 18.17
N ASN A 65 -13.60 1.47 18.90
CA ASN A 65 -12.43 0.87 18.27
C ASN A 65 -12.85 -0.31 17.39
N ARG A 66 -13.69 -1.24 17.88
CA ARG A 66 -14.21 -2.36 17.07
C ARG A 66 -14.90 -1.88 15.79
N TRP A 67 -15.76 -0.87 15.89
CA TRP A 67 -16.43 -0.27 14.74
C TRP A 67 -15.42 0.25 13.72
N LEU A 68 -14.42 1.03 14.16
CA LEU A 68 -13.40 1.58 13.26
C LEU A 68 -12.57 0.47 12.58
N ARG A 69 -12.19 -0.57 13.33
CA ARG A 69 -11.45 -1.71 12.79
C ARG A 69 -12.26 -2.45 11.72
N LYS A 70 -13.55 -2.69 11.98
CA LYS A 70 -14.47 -3.30 11.01
C LYS A 70 -14.61 -2.42 9.77
N LEU A 71 -14.84 -1.11 9.96
CA LEU A 71 -14.97 -0.15 8.85
C LEU A 71 -13.73 -0.17 7.93
N ILE A 72 -12.53 -0.05 8.49
CA ILE A 72 -11.28 -0.09 7.71
C ILE A 72 -11.16 -1.41 6.93
N ALA A 73 -11.45 -2.54 7.57
CA ALA A 73 -11.34 -3.85 6.94
C ALA A 73 -12.38 -4.07 5.84
N ASP A 74 -13.63 -3.64 6.07
CA ASP A 74 -14.71 -3.74 5.10
C ASP A 74 -14.45 -2.83 3.89
N THR A 75 -14.03 -1.57 4.10
CA THR A 75 -13.62 -0.69 2.99
C THR A 75 -12.46 -1.27 2.19
N ALA A 76 -11.44 -1.83 2.85
CA ALA A 76 -10.30 -2.42 2.15
C ALA A 76 -10.72 -3.62 1.29
N ARG A 77 -11.64 -4.46 1.78
CA ARG A 77 -12.21 -5.59 1.06
C ARG A 77 -13.03 -5.15 -0.14
N GLU A 78 -13.88 -4.14 0.02
CA GLU A 78 -14.66 -3.56 -1.07
C GLU A 78 -13.75 -3.08 -2.21
N MET A 79 -12.65 -2.38 -1.88
CA MET A 79 -11.65 -1.95 -2.86
C MET A 79 -10.97 -3.12 -3.60
N ASP A 80 -10.91 -4.30 -2.97
CA ASP A 80 -10.38 -5.53 -3.56
C ASP A 80 -11.48 -6.41 -4.19
N ASN A 81 -12.73 -5.94 -4.25
CA ASN A 81 -13.91 -6.70 -4.67
C ASN A 81 -14.12 -8.01 -3.88
N GLN A 82 -13.84 -7.97 -2.58
CA GLN A 82 -14.02 -9.09 -1.64
C GLN A 82 -15.27 -8.86 -0.76
N PRO A 83 -15.94 -9.93 -0.29
CA PRO A 83 -17.09 -9.79 0.59
C PRO A 83 -16.70 -9.18 1.96
N PRO A 84 -17.61 -8.42 2.61
CA PRO A 84 -17.35 -7.80 3.91
C PRO A 84 -17.09 -8.87 4.98
N LEU A 85 -16.47 -8.45 6.10
CA LEU A 85 -16.35 -9.32 7.26
C LEU A 85 -17.74 -9.62 7.83
N PRO A 86 -17.96 -10.84 8.37
CA PRO A 86 -19.16 -11.13 9.13
C PRO A 86 -19.34 -10.19 10.34
#